data_AF-A0A917SMH7-F1
#
_entry.id   AF-A0A917SMH7-F1
#
_cell.length_a   1.000
_cell.length_b   1.000
_cell.length_c   1.000
_cell.angle_alpha   90.00
_cell.angle_beta   90.00
_cell.angle_gamma   90.00
#
_symmetry.space_group_name_H-M   'P 1'
#
loop_
_entity.id
_entity.type
_entity.pdbx_description
1 polymer ?
#
loop_
_entity_poly.entity_id
_entity_poly.type
_entity_poly.pdbx_seq_one_letter_code
_entity_poly.pdbx_strand_id
1 'polypeptide(L)' 'MPVQWLLRMVTWARNPPSAARVWLVLGVVAACLAIWGIEQLVGFPEDWAPARAPVQLR' A
#
# COMPACT_ATOMS: atom_id res chain seq x y z
N MET A 1 -6.51 -9.76 -20.27
CA MET A 1 -7.18 -8.80 -19.37
C MET A 1 -8.63 -9.21 -19.22
N PRO A 2 -9.05 -9.81 -18.10
CA PRO A 2 -10.41 -10.32 -18.00
C PRO A 2 -11.41 -9.16 -17.92
N VAL A 3 -12.50 -9.26 -18.70
CA VAL A 3 -13.52 -8.22 -18.92
C VAL A 3 -14.09 -7.63 -17.62
N GLN A 4 -14.08 -8.42 -16.54
CA GLN A 4 -14.46 -8.00 -15.20
C GLN A 4 -13.73 -6.75 -14.68
N TRP A 5 -12.47 -6.53 -15.04
CA TRP A 5 -11.75 -5.31 -14.63
C TRP A 5 -12.24 -4.06 -15.38
N LEU A 6 -12.53 -4.20 -16.68
CA LEU A 6 -13.08 -3.11 -17.50
C LEU A 6 -14.45 -2.68 -17.02
N LEU A 7 -15.33 -3.65 -16.73
CA LEU A 7 -16.66 -3.37 -16.17
C LEU A 7 -16.58 -2.62 -14.84
N ARG A 8 -15.63 -3.00 -13.97
CA ARG A 8 -15.40 -2.33 -12.68
C ARG A 8 -14.97 -0.87 -12.83
N MET A 9 -14.10 -0.57 -13.80
CA MET A 9 -13.68 0.80 -14.11
C MET A 9 -14.83 1.65 -14.64
N VAL A 10 -15.68 1.09 -15.51
CA VAL A 10 -16.88 1.78 -16.01
C VAL A 10 -17.85 2.08 -14.87
N THR A 11 -18.03 1.15 -13.92
CA THR A 11 -18.87 1.40 -12.74
C THR A 11 -18.31 2.52 -11.86
N TRP A 12 -17.00 2.61 -11.68
CA TRP A 12 -16.37 3.73 -10.95
C TRP A 12 -16.58 5.07 -11.63
N ALA A 13 -16.55 5.13 -12.96
CA ALA A 13 -16.81 6.37 -13.70
C ALA A 13 -18.29 6.82 -13.60
N ARG A 14 -19.24 5.87 -13.58
CA ARG A 14 -20.68 6.16 -13.55
C ARG A 14 -21.25 6.34 -12.14
N ASN A 15 -20.71 5.62 -11.16
CA ASN A 15 -21.14 5.67 -9.78
C ASN A 15 -19.90 5.58 -8.87
N PRO A 16 -19.19 6.71 -8.69
CA PRO A 16 -17.95 6.70 -7.94
C PRO A 16 -18.20 6.28 -6.49
N PRO A 17 -17.27 5.52 -5.88
CA PRO A 17 -17.29 5.26 -4.45
C PRO A 17 -17.31 6.60 -3.69
N SER A 18 -17.90 6.62 -2.50
CA SER A 18 -18.06 7.85 -1.73
C SER A 18 -16.73 8.60 -1.58
N ALA A 19 -16.77 9.92 -1.80
CA ALA A 19 -15.58 10.76 -1.73
C ALA A 19 -14.81 10.58 -0.41
N ALA A 20 -15.53 10.40 0.70
CA ALA A 20 -14.94 10.12 2.01
C ALA A 20 -14.06 8.86 2.02
N ARG A 21 -14.46 7.78 1.34
CA ARG A 21 -13.66 6.55 1.24
C ARG A 21 -12.42 6.76 0.38
N VAL A 22 -12.54 7.55 -0.68
CA VAL A 22 -11.39 7.90 -1.55
C VAL A 22 -10.38 8.73 -0.78
N TRP A 23 -10.82 9.76 -0.05
CA TRP A 23 -9.95 10.59 0.78
C TRP A 23 -9.29 9.84 1.93
N LEU A 24 -10.01 8.90 2.57
CA LEU A 24 -9.43 8.03 3.58
C LEU A 24 -8.26 7.22 2.99
N VAL A 25 -8.49 6.55 1.86
CA VAL A 25 -7.44 5.75 1.21
C VAL A 25 -6.27 6.64 0.76
N LEU A 26 -6.56 7.80 0.16
CA LEU A 26 -5.53 8.77 -0.24
C LEU A 26 -4.70 9.24 0.96
N GLY A 27 -5.34 9.55 2.09
CA GLY A 27 -4.66 9.95 3.32
C GLY A 27 -3.77 8.84 3.88
N VAL A 28 -4.25 7.59 3.90
CA VAL A 28 -3.46 6.43 4.33
C VAL A 28 -2.26 6.21 3.41
N VAL A 29 -2.46 6.26 2.09
CA VAL A 29 -1.37 6.11 1.11
C VAL A 29 -0.34 7.24 1.28
N ALA A 30 -0.79 8.49 1.45
CA ALA A 30 0.09 9.62 1.69
C ALA A 30 0.89 9.45 2.99
N ALA A 31 0.27 8.95 4.06
CA ALA A 31 0.96 8.66 5.32
C ALA A 31 2.01 7.55 5.15
N CYS A 32 1.69 6.45 4.47
CA CYS A 32 2.66 5.39 4.16
C CYS A 32 3.83 5.90 3.32
N LEU A 33 3.57 6.71 2.30
CA LEU A 33 4.62 7.30 1.45
C LEU A 33 5.46 8.32 2.21
N ALA A 34 4.87 9.09 3.12
CA ALA A 34 5.60 10.02 3.97
C ALA A 34 6.56 9.27 4.90
N ILE A 35 6.08 8.21 5.57
CA ILE A 35 6.92 7.35 6.41
C ILE A 35 8.05 6.74 5.56
N TRP A 36 7.71 6.11 4.44
CA TRP A 36 8.70 5.49 3.56
C TRP A 36 9.73 6.50 3.03
N GLY A 37 9.29 7.70 2.64
CA GLY A 37 10.18 8.78 2.21
C GLY A 37 11.12 9.24 3.32
N ILE A 38 10.64 9.34 4.56
CA ILE A 38 11.46 9.66 5.73
C ILE A 38 12.49 8.56 5.98
N GLU A 39 12.10 7.29 5.89
CA GLU A 39 13.01 6.14 6.09
C GLU A 39 14.14 6.09 5.06
N GLN A 40 13.84 6.42 3.80
CA GLN A 40 14.85 6.50 2.74
C GLN A 40 15.82 7.68 2.92
N LEU A 41 15.40 8.75 3.60
CA LEU A 41 16.23 9.94 3.84
C LEU A 41 17.05 9.84 5.13
N VAL A 42 16.49 9.21 6.17
CA VAL A 42 17.14 9.06 7.49
C VAL A 42 18.02 7.82 7.55
N GLY A 43 17.72 6.79 6.74
CA GLY A 43 18.44 5.52 6.77
C GLY A 43 18.02 4.69 7.98
N PHE A 44 17.37 3.56 7.71
CA PHE A 44 16.93 2.60 8.71
C PHE A 44 18.16 1.83 9.24
N PRO A 45 18.54 1.90 10.53
CA PRO A 45 19.75 1.25 11.04
C PRO A 45 19.65 -0.28 10.92
N GLU A 46 20.67 -0.94 10.40
CA GLU A 46 20.67 -2.35 9.95
C GLU A 46 20.26 -3.38 11.04
N ASP A 47 20.19 -2.93 12.29
CA ASP A 47 19.81 -3.67 13.50
C ASP A 47 18.31 -4.01 13.63
N TRP A 48 17.40 -3.42 12.84
CA TRP A 48 15.97 -3.79 12.89
C TRP A 48 15.63 -5.00 12.03
N ALA A 49 16.58 -5.55 11.27
CA ALA A 49 16.37 -6.79 10.54
C ALA A 49 16.09 -7.91 11.56
N PRO A 50 14.88 -8.50 11.59
CA PRO A 50 14.61 -9.59 12.51
C PRO A 50 15.59 -10.70 12.22
N ALA A 51 16.33 -11.15 13.24
CA ALA A 51 17.23 -12.28 13.15
C ALA A 51 16.43 -13.46 12.59
N ARG A 52 16.58 -13.72 11.29
CA ARG A 52 15.86 -14.77 10.59
C ARG A 52 16.43 -16.07 11.13
N ALA A 53 15.77 -16.64 12.14
CA ALA A 53 16.12 -17.95 12.64
C ALA A 53 16.06 -18.93 11.44
N PRO A 54 17.12 -19.72 11.20
CA PRO A 54 17.10 -20.65 10.09
C PRO A 54 15.93 -21.61 10.31
N VAL A 55 14.98 -21.61 9.38
CA VAL A 55 13.92 -22.63 9.30
C VAL A 55 14.63 -23.94 8.98
N GLN A 56 14.92 -24.70 10.03
CA GLN A 56 15.42 -26.06 9.93
C GLN A 56 14.23 -26.94 9.55
N LEU A 57 14.08 -27.22 8.25
CA LEU A 57 13.18 -28.25 7.76
C LEU A 57 13.86 -29.61 8.03
N ARG A 58 13.39 -30.33 9.04
CA ARG A 58 13.78 -31.72 9.34
C ARG A 58 12.69 -32.69 8.88
#